data_AF-A0A3D1M7J9-F1
#
_entry.id   AF-A0A3D1M7J9-F1
#
_cell.length_a   1.000
_cell.length_b   1.000
_cell.length_c   1.000
_cell.angle_alpha   90.00
_cell.angle_beta   90.00
_cell.angle_gamma   90.00
#
_symmetry.space_group_name_H-M   'P 1'
#
loop_
_entity.id
_entity.type
_entity.pdbx_description
1 polymer ?
#
loop_
_entity_poly.entity_id
_entity_poly.type
_entity_poly.pdbx_seq_one_letter_code
_entity_poly.pdbx_strand_id
1 'polypeptide(L)'
;QRQATKDAGKIAGLDVKRIINEPTAAALAYGLDNEKEQKVMVYDLGGGTFDVSIIEIGDGVIEVLATAGNNHLGGDDFDQKVADYIIEEFKKQEGIDLTGDKMAMQRIREAAEKAKKELSSASTTNINLPFITADANGAKHLDMNLTKAKFDELTADLVEMTAEPVRKALSDAGLNASDLGKVLLVGGSTRIPAVQEKVKQLTGHEPSKSLNPDECVAIGASIQGGKLAGDAGAGDILLLDVTPLTLSIETMGGIATPLIERNTTIPTKKSQIFSTAADNQTAVDINVVQGERKFARDNKSLGQFRLDGIPPARRGVPQIEVTFDIDANGIVNVSAKDLGTGKEQHITITAGSNMSEEDIDKAVKEAAKYEEEDK
;
A
#
# COMPACT_ATOMS: atom_id res chain seq x y z
N GLN A 1 -1.67 9.07 -0.05
CA GLN A 1 -2.29 7.97 -0.82
C GLN A 1 -3.77 7.86 -0.46
N ARG A 2 -4.17 7.45 0.76
CA ARG A 2 -5.59 7.30 1.15
C ARG A 2 -6.50 8.48 0.80
N GLN A 3 -6.11 9.71 1.15
CA GLN A 3 -6.89 10.91 0.80
C GLN A 3 -7.05 11.06 -0.73
N ALA A 4 -5.97 10.88 -1.49
CA ALA A 4 -6.01 10.95 -2.96
C ALA A 4 -6.96 9.91 -3.56
N THR A 5 -6.99 8.70 -3.01
CA THR A 5 -7.95 7.66 -3.41
C THR A 5 -9.39 8.07 -3.11
N LYS A 6 -9.64 8.71 -1.96
CA LYS A 6 -10.96 9.27 -1.62
C LYS A 6 -11.38 10.36 -2.61
N ASP A 7 -10.45 11.27 -2.93
CA ASP A 7 -10.66 12.37 -3.87
C ASP A 7 -10.96 11.83 -5.27
N ALA A 8 -10.25 10.80 -5.72
CA ALA A 8 -10.51 10.13 -7.00
C ALA A 8 -11.94 9.55 -7.07
N GLY A 9 -12.41 8.92 -5.99
CA GLY A 9 -13.80 8.46 -5.90
C GLY A 9 -14.81 9.61 -6.03
N LYS A 10 -14.55 10.74 -5.37
CA LYS A 10 -15.37 11.95 -5.50
C LYS A 10 -15.36 12.50 -6.93
N ILE A 11 -14.20 12.54 -7.59
CA ILE A 11 -14.05 12.96 -8.99
C ILE A 11 -14.87 12.06 -9.92
N ALA A 12 -14.92 10.77 -9.64
CA ALA A 12 -15.75 9.79 -10.35
C ALA A 12 -17.25 9.85 -9.99
N GLY A 13 -17.69 10.82 -9.17
CA GLY A 13 -19.08 10.97 -8.75
C GLY A 13 -19.55 9.97 -7.68
N LEU A 14 -18.63 9.30 -6.99
CA LEU A 14 -18.93 8.33 -5.94
C LEU A 14 -18.82 8.96 -4.55
N ASP A 15 -19.84 8.73 -3.71
CA ASP A 15 -19.77 9.04 -2.28
C ASP A 15 -19.01 7.92 -1.54
N VAL A 16 -17.72 8.15 -1.31
CA VAL A 16 -16.81 7.17 -0.68
C VAL A 16 -17.15 6.98 0.81
N LYS A 17 -18.00 5.99 1.09
CA LYS A 17 -18.43 5.65 2.46
C LYS A 17 -17.31 5.11 3.36
N ARG A 18 -16.38 4.35 2.78
CA ARG A 18 -15.30 3.67 3.52
C ARG A 18 -14.12 3.41 2.58
N ILE A 19 -12.91 3.63 3.08
CA ILE A 19 -11.68 3.04 2.51
C ILE A 19 -11.32 1.84 3.36
N ILE A 20 -11.19 0.67 2.72
CA ILE A 20 -10.79 -0.59 3.34
C ILE A 20 -9.44 -1.02 2.75
N ASN A 21 -8.59 -1.65 3.57
CA ASN A 21 -7.32 -2.18 3.11
C ASN A 21 -7.55 -3.50 2.39
N GLU A 22 -6.76 -3.75 1.34
CA GLU A 22 -6.91 -4.94 0.49
C GLU A 22 -6.78 -6.25 1.28
N PRO A 23 -5.78 -6.43 2.18
CA PRO A 23 -5.69 -7.66 2.97
C PRO A 23 -6.89 -7.87 3.90
N THR A 24 -7.43 -6.79 4.47
CA THR A 24 -8.60 -6.85 5.34
C THR A 24 -9.88 -7.17 4.55
N ALA A 25 -10.00 -6.63 3.33
CA ALA A 25 -11.09 -6.99 2.43
C ALA A 25 -11.02 -8.46 2.02
N ALA A 26 -9.83 -8.98 1.67
CA ALA A 26 -9.64 -10.39 1.36
C ALA A 26 -9.96 -11.30 2.57
N ALA A 27 -9.56 -10.90 3.78
CA ALA A 27 -9.92 -11.62 5.00
C ALA A 27 -11.43 -11.59 5.28
N LEU A 28 -12.11 -10.48 4.98
CA LEU A 28 -13.57 -10.39 5.07
C LEU A 28 -14.25 -11.34 4.08
N ALA A 29 -13.77 -11.42 2.84
CA ALA A 29 -14.25 -12.39 1.86
C ALA A 29 -14.03 -13.85 2.29
N TYR A 30 -12.93 -14.13 3.01
CA TYR A 30 -12.67 -15.46 3.58
C TYR A 30 -13.51 -15.78 4.82
N GLY A 31 -13.65 -14.80 5.72
CA GLY A 31 -14.20 -14.97 7.06
C GLY A 31 -15.72 -15.14 7.09
N LEU A 32 -16.45 -14.65 6.08
CA LEU A 32 -17.90 -14.85 5.98
C LEU A 32 -18.31 -16.33 6.03
N ASP A 33 -17.54 -17.19 5.35
CA ASP A 33 -17.83 -18.63 5.31
C ASP A 33 -17.12 -19.42 6.42
N ASN A 34 -16.32 -18.76 7.26
CA ASN A 34 -15.40 -19.40 8.20
C ASN A 34 -15.36 -18.69 9.56
N GLU A 35 -16.33 -18.99 10.42
CA GLU A 35 -16.46 -18.39 11.77
C GLU A 35 -15.52 -18.98 12.84
N LYS A 36 -14.70 -19.98 12.49
CA LYS A 36 -13.78 -20.60 13.46
C LYS A 36 -12.64 -19.65 13.81
N GLU A 37 -12.39 -19.53 15.10
CA GLU A 37 -11.25 -18.78 15.64
C GLU A 37 -9.94 -19.27 15.02
N GLN A 38 -9.24 -18.37 14.34
CA GLN A 38 -7.97 -18.66 13.69
C GLN A 38 -7.18 -17.39 13.39
N LYS A 39 -5.86 -17.55 13.33
CA LYS A 39 -4.93 -16.54 12.85
C LYS A 39 -4.58 -16.81 11.40
N VAL A 40 -4.75 -15.82 10.55
CA VAL A 40 -4.56 -15.90 9.11
C VAL A 40 -3.48 -14.93 8.69
N MET A 41 -2.57 -15.37 7.83
CA MET A 41 -1.70 -14.47 7.09
C MET A 41 -2.28 -14.24 5.71
N VAL A 42 -2.51 -12.98 5.35
CA VAL A 42 -2.80 -12.58 3.98
C VAL A 42 -1.50 -12.12 3.33
N TYR A 43 -1.12 -12.77 2.24
CA TYR A 43 0.04 -12.43 1.41
C TYR A 43 -0.48 -11.86 0.09
N ASP A 44 -0.39 -10.55 -0.08
CA ASP A 44 -0.92 -9.81 -1.22
C ASP A 44 0.22 -9.32 -2.11
N LEU A 45 0.38 -9.93 -3.29
CA LEU A 45 1.36 -9.50 -4.28
C LEU A 45 0.63 -9.10 -5.56
N GLY A 46 0.39 -7.81 -5.69
CA GLY A 46 -0.33 -7.20 -6.80
C GLY A 46 0.57 -6.88 -7.99
N GLY A 47 0.15 -5.87 -8.76
CA GLY A 47 0.91 -5.33 -9.90
C GLY A 47 2.04 -4.39 -9.48
N GLY A 48 1.82 -3.51 -8.51
CA GLY A 48 2.83 -2.51 -8.10
C GLY A 48 3.27 -2.57 -6.63
N THR A 49 2.53 -3.27 -5.77
CA THR A 49 2.78 -3.32 -4.34
C THR A 49 2.71 -4.74 -3.79
N PHE A 50 3.38 -4.91 -2.65
CA PHE A 50 3.39 -6.13 -1.88
C PHE A 50 2.99 -5.82 -0.44
N ASP A 51 1.97 -6.48 0.07
CA ASP A 51 1.45 -6.28 1.43
C ASP A 51 1.28 -7.63 2.14
N VAL A 52 1.54 -7.63 3.44
CA VAL A 52 1.34 -8.77 4.33
C VAL A 52 0.59 -8.30 5.56
N SER A 53 -0.50 -8.98 5.88
CA SER A 53 -1.25 -8.73 7.11
C SER A 53 -1.46 -10.02 7.89
N ILE A 54 -1.24 -9.94 9.20
CA ILE A 54 -1.63 -10.99 10.14
C ILE A 54 -2.94 -10.59 10.77
N ILE A 55 -3.94 -11.45 10.64
CA ILE A 55 -5.33 -11.15 10.96
C ILE A 55 -5.88 -12.26 11.84
N GLU A 56 -6.51 -11.88 12.94
CA GLU A 56 -7.29 -12.77 13.79
C GLU A 56 -8.75 -12.71 13.38
N ILE A 57 -9.34 -13.89 13.13
CA ILE A 57 -10.75 -14.05 12.78
C ILE A 57 -11.37 -14.92 13.87
N GLY A 58 -12.39 -14.42 14.56
CA GLY A 58 -13.09 -15.17 15.62
C GLY A 58 -14.16 -14.32 16.30
N ASP A 59 -15.17 -14.96 16.87
CA ASP A 59 -16.23 -14.31 17.67
C ASP A 59 -16.93 -13.12 16.99
N GLY A 60 -17.10 -13.18 15.67
CA GLY A 60 -17.68 -12.08 14.88
C GLY A 60 -16.76 -10.86 14.78
N VAL A 61 -15.46 -11.02 14.99
CA VAL A 61 -14.46 -9.96 14.86
C VAL A 61 -13.39 -10.38 13.85
N ILE A 62 -12.99 -9.43 13.00
CA ILE A 62 -11.80 -9.52 12.16
C ILE A 62 -10.87 -8.40 12.62
N GLU A 63 -9.77 -8.78 13.27
CA GLU A 63 -8.79 -7.85 13.82
C GLU A 63 -7.45 -8.00 13.10
N VAL A 64 -6.93 -6.89 12.56
CA VAL A 64 -5.58 -6.84 12.02
C VAL A 64 -4.61 -6.72 13.19
N LEU A 65 -3.79 -7.75 13.41
CA LEU A 65 -2.78 -7.75 14.48
C LEU A 65 -1.51 -7.00 14.05
N ALA A 66 -1.11 -7.16 12.79
CA ALA A 66 0.06 -6.49 12.24
C ALA A 66 0.00 -6.39 10.72
N THR A 67 0.62 -5.36 10.18
CA THR A 67 0.80 -5.20 8.73
C THR A 67 2.22 -4.72 8.38
N ALA A 68 2.74 -5.22 7.26
CA ALA A 68 4.01 -4.83 6.67
C ALA A 68 3.93 -4.96 5.15
N GLY A 69 4.84 -4.33 4.41
CA GLY A 69 4.80 -4.39 2.95
C GLY A 69 5.94 -3.62 2.28
N ASN A 70 5.90 -3.61 0.96
CA ASN A 70 6.76 -2.83 0.08
C ASN A 70 5.93 -2.21 -1.05
N ASN A 71 5.82 -0.89 -1.03
CA ASN A 71 5.02 -0.10 -1.99
C ASN A 71 5.67 0.03 -3.39
N HIS A 72 6.82 -0.60 -3.62
CA HIS A 72 7.56 -0.58 -4.88
C HIS A 72 8.06 -1.99 -5.21
N LEU A 73 7.18 -2.97 -5.04
CA LEU A 73 7.45 -4.37 -5.37
C LEU A 73 6.14 -5.02 -5.82
N GLY A 74 6.04 -5.38 -7.09
CA GLY A 74 4.86 -6.04 -7.63
C GLY A 74 5.13 -6.70 -8.98
N GLY A 75 4.08 -7.22 -9.60
CA GLY A 75 4.11 -7.88 -10.91
C GLY A 75 4.77 -7.07 -12.04
N ASP A 76 4.73 -5.74 -11.98
CA ASP A 76 5.37 -4.84 -12.95
C ASP A 76 6.90 -4.96 -12.88
N ASP A 77 7.48 -5.18 -11.70
CA ASP A 77 8.91 -5.40 -11.54
C ASP A 77 9.33 -6.75 -12.14
N PHE A 78 8.48 -7.78 -12.03
CA PHE A 78 8.70 -9.07 -12.68
C PHE A 78 8.67 -8.92 -14.21
N ASP A 79 7.72 -8.12 -14.73
CA ASP A 79 7.64 -7.83 -16.16
C ASP A 79 8.87 -7.06 -16.64
N GLN A 80 9.36 -6.11 -15.84
CA GLN A 80 10.55 -5.34 -16.16
C GLN A 80 11.80 -6.23 -16.24
N LYS A 81 11.99 -7.18 -15.32
CA LYS A 81 13.12 -8.15 -15.39
C LYS A 81 13.11 -8.97 -16.68
N VAL A 82 11.92 -9.37 -17.13
CA VAL A 82 11.76 -10.11 -18.39
C VAL A 82 12.01 -9.18 -19.60
N ALA A 83 11.47 -7.96 -19.57
CA ALA A 83 11.69 -6.95 -20.62
C ALA A 83 13.18 -6.61 -20.79
N ASP A 84 13.90 -6.40 -19.68
CA ASP A 84 15.34 -6.13 -19.68
C ASP A 84 16.11 -7.29 -20.32
N TYR A 85 15.78 -8.52 -19.95
CA TYR A 85 16.39 -9.72 -20.55
C TYR A 85 16.12 -9.81 -22.06
N ILE A 86 14.88 -9.54 -22.51
CA ILE A 86 14.52 -9.52 -23.93
C ILE A 86 15.38 -8.49 -24.69
N ILE A 87 15.52 -7.28 -24.14
CA ILE A 87 16.30 -6.18 -24.74
C ILE A 87 17.78 -6.54 -24.81
N GLU A 88 18.34 -7.07 -23.73
CA GLU A 88 19.74 -7.49 -23.67
C GLU A 88 20.06 -8.58 -24.69
N GLU A 89 19.21 -9.60 -24.80
CA GLU A 89 19.40 -10.69 -25.77
C GLU A 89 19.23 -10.20 -27.20
N PHE A 90 18.23 -9.36 -27.48
CA PHE A 90 18.05 -8.77 -28.81
C PHE A 90 19.26 -7.91 -29.20
N LYS A 91 19.79 -7.11 -28.28
CA LYS A 91 20.98 -6.30 -28.50
C LYS A 91 22.22 -7.15 -28.75
N LYS A 92 22.38 -8.29 -28.06
CA LYS A 92 23.48 -9.24 -28.31
C LYS A 92 23.38 -9.88 -29.70
N GLN A 93 22.17 -10.20 -30.17
CA GLN A 93 21.94 -10.89 -31.43
C GLN A 93 21.98 -9.95 -32.64
N GLU A 94 21.31 -8.81 -32.56
CA GLU A 94 21.11 -7.88 -33.68
C GLU A 94 22.00 -6.63 -33.61
N GLY A 95 22.66 -6.38 -32.46
CA GLY A 95 23.47 -5.17 -32.25
C GLY A 95 22.65 -3.88 -32.10
N ILE A 96 21.32 -3.98 -31.96
CA ILE A 96 20.40 -2.84 -31.91
C ILE A 96 19.84 -2.68 -30.50
N ASP A 97 19.86 -1.44 -29.99
CA ASP A 97 19.27 -1.09 -28.70
C ASP A 97 17.84 -0.57 -28.88
N LEU A 98 16.86 -1.30 -28.33
CA LEU A 98 15.43 -0.97 -28.45
C LEU A 98 14.95 0.02 -27.38
N THR A 99 15.77 0.37 -26.38
CA THR A 99 15.34 1.21 -25.24
C THR A 99 14.87 2.60 -25.64
N GLY A 100 15.39 3.15 -26.74
CA GLY A 100 14.97 4.44 -27.29
C GLY A 100 13.69 4.41 -28.12
N ASP A 101 13.23 3.23 -28.55
CA ASP A 101 12.05 3.07 -29.39
C ASP A 101 10.81 2.81 -28.52
N LYS A 102 9.98 3.84 -28.35
CA LYS A 102 8.79 3.79 -27.51
C LYS A 102 7.78 2.72 -27.97
N MET A 103 7.66 2.50 -29.29
CA MET A 103 6.71 1.52 -29.82
C MET A 103 7.22 0.09 -29.60
N ALA A 104 8.52 -0.15 -29.83
CA ALA A 104 9.13 -1.43 -29.53
C ALA A 104 9.04 -1.74 -28.03
N MET A 105 9.36 -0.78 -27.17
CA MET A 105 9.29 -0.94 -25.71
C MET A 105 7.89 -1.28 -25.21
N GLN A 106 6.84 -0.67 -25.76
CA GLN A 106 5.46 -1.01 -25.40
C GLN A 106 5.15 -2.47 -25.73
N ARG A 107 5.50 -2.92 -26.95
CA ARG A 107 5.29 -4.30 -27.39
C ARG A 107 6.10 -5.30 -26.57
N ILE A 108 7.32 -4.94 -26.17
CA ILE A 108 8.17 -5.77 -25.31
C ILE A 108 7.53 -5.93 -23.93
N ARG A 109 7.00 -4.86 -23.32
CA ARG A 109 6.32 -4.93 -22.02
C ARG A 109 5.10 -5.85 -22.06
N GLU A 110 4.24 -5.70 -23.07
CA GLU A 110 3.07 -6.56 -23.26
C GLU A 110 3.46 -8.04 -23.46
N ALA A 111 4.54 -8.29 -24.22
CA ALA A 111 5.04 -9.63 -24.44
C ALA A 111 5.70 -10.24 -23.19
N ALA A 112 6.40 -9.43 -22.40
CA ALA A 112 7.00 -9.82 -21.13
C ALA A 112 5.92 -10.23 -20.11
N GLU A 113 4.87 -9.42 -19.95
CA GLU A 113 3.75 -9.73 -19.07
C GLU A 113 3.04 -11.01 -19.50
N LYS A 114 2.79 -11.17 -20.80
CA LYS A 114 2.20 -12.39 -21.36
C LYS A 114 3.07 -13.61 -21.08
N ALA A 115 4.38 -13.52 -21.30
CA ALA A 115 5.33 -14.59 -21.03
C ALA A 115 5.34 -14.98 -19.54
N LYS A 116 5.36 -14.01 -18.62
CA LYS A 116 5.24 -14.23 -17.16
C LYS A 116 3.97 -15.03 -16.82
N LYS A 117 2.82 -14.62 -17.36
CA LYS A 117 1.54 -15.30 -17.13
C LYS A 117 1.56 -16.74 -17.65
N GLU A 118 2.07 -16.96 -18.86
CA GLU A 118 2.17 -18.31 -19.44
C GLU A 118 3.11 -19.22 -18.62
N LEU A 119 4.27 -18.72 -18.19
CA LEU A 119 5.25 -19.46 -17.37
C LEU A 119 4.77 -19.79 -15.95
N SER A 120 3.65 -19.21 -15.52
CA SER A 120 2.99 -19.62 -14.28
C SER A 120 2.37 -21.03 -14.38
N SER A 121 2.12 -21.53 -15.60
CA SER A 121 1.60 -22.88 -15.85
C SER A 121 2.48 -23.74 -16.77
N ALA A 122 3.18 -23.13 -17.72
CA ALA A 122 4.08 -23.81 -18.64
C ALA A 122 5.54 -23.81 -18.17
N SER A 123 6.34 -24.76 -18.65
CA SER A 123 7.79 -24.80 -18.42
C SER A 123 8.59 -23.90 -19.38
N THR A 124 7.98 -23.49 -20.49
CA THR A 124 8.56 -22.63 -21.52
C THR A 124 7.48 -21.85 -22.25
N THR A 125 7.83 -20.69 -22.78
CA THR A 125 7.01 -19.88 -23.68
C THR A 125 7.88 -19.33 -24.82
N ASN A 126 7.25 -19.00 -25.95
CA ASN A 126 7.90 -18.35 -27.08
C ASN A 126 7.44 -16.90 -27.17
N ILE A 127 8.40 -15.98 -27.18
CA ILE A 127 8.20 -14.55 -27.33
C ILE A 127 8.51 -14.21 -28.79
N ASN A 128 7.47 -13.93 -29.57
CA ASN A 128 7.58 -13.64 -30.99
C ASN A 128 6.98 -12.27 -31.32
N LEU A 129 7.83 -11.31 -31.64
CA LEU A 129 7.49 -9.95 -32.04
C LEU A 129 8.02 -9.69 -33.45
N PRO A 130 7.21 -9.94 -34.49
CA PRO A 130 7.61 -9.65 -35.86
C PRO A 130 7.65 -8.14 -36.10
N PHE A 131 8.56 -7.69 -36.97
CA PHE A 131 8.72 -6.27 -37.32
C PHE A 131 8.87 -5.40 -36.06
N ILE A 132 9.73 -5.81 -35.13
CA ILE A 132 9.93 -5.08 -33.87
C ILE A 132 10.68 -3.77 -34.10
N THR A 133 11.60 -3.76 -35.07
CA THR A 133 12.33 -2.57 -35.53
C THR A 133 12.84 -2.79 -36.97
N ALA A 134 13.62 -1.85 -37.51
CA ALA A 134 14.29 -2.00 -38.81
C ALA A 134 15.67 -1.33 -38.79
N ASP A 135 16.61 -1.88 -39.57
CA ASP A 135 17.93 -1.31 -39.83
C ASP A 135 18.17 -1.10 -41.34
N ALA A 136 19.39 -0.76 -41.73
CA ALA A 136 19.78 -0.61 -43.13
C ALA A 136 19.66 -1.91 -43.96
N ASN A 137 19.62 -3.07 -43.31
CA ASN A 137 19.47 -4.38 -43.94
C ASN A 137 18.01 -4.85 -44.01
N GLY A 138 17.08 -4.14 -43.37
CA GLY A 138 15.64 -4.38 -43.46
C GLY A 138 14.96 -4.51 -42.09
N ALA A 139 13.75 -5.07 -42.11
CA ALA A 139 12.99 -5.30 -40.89
C ALA A 139 13.65 -6.37 -40.00
N LYS A 140 13.56 -6.16 -38.69
CA LYS A 140 14.03 -7.07 -37.66
C LYS A 140 12.85 -7.68 -36.91
N HIS A 141 13.02 -8.92 -36.49
CA HIS A 141 12.03 -9.70 -35.77
C HIS A 141 12.67 -10.20 -34.49
N LEU A 142 11.89 -10.30 -33.41
CA LEU A 142 12.33 -10.93 -32.18
C LEU A 142 11.62 -12.27 -32.06
N ASP A 143 12.38 -13.36 -31.95
CA ASP A 143 11.87 -14.71 -31.71
C ASP A 143 12.79 -15.38 -30.69
N MET A 144 12.30 -15.58 -29.47
CA MET A 144 13.08 -16.17 -28.38
C MET A 144 12.22 -17.10 -27.53
N ASN A 145 12.82 -18.20 -27.08
CA ASN A 145 12.21 -19.07 -26.08
C ASN A 145 12.68 -18.68 -24.68
N LEU A 146 11.72 -18.42 -23.79
CA LEU A 146 11.97 -18.18 -22.38
C LEU A 146 11.52 -19.40 -21.58
N THR A 147 12.44 -19.97 -20.80
CA THR A 147 12.13 -21.09 -19.90
C THR A 147 11.74 -20.57 -18.52
N LYS A 148 10.92 -21.35 -17.81
CA LYS A 148 10.55 -21.05 -16.42
C LYS A 148 11.79 -20.96 -15.51
N ALA A 149 12.77 -21.84 -15.70
CA ALA A 149 14.01 -21.81 -14.94
C ALA A 149 14.76 -20.47 -15.12
N LYS A 150 14.79 -19.94 -16.34
CA LYS A 150 15.41 -18.63 -16.59
C LYS A 150 14.58 -17.49 -15.99
N PHE A 151 13.26 -17.55 -16.08
CA PHE A 151 12.38 -16.57 -15.42
C PHE A 151 12.58 -16.55 -13.89
N ASP A 152 12.62 -17.74 -13.26
CA ASP A 152 12.86 -17.88 -11.82
C ASP A 152 14.25 -17.34 -11.44
N GLU A 153 15.27 -17.55 -12.28
CA GLU A 153 16.61 -16.96 -12.10
C GLU A 153 16.59 -15.42 -12.15
N LEU A 154 15.91 -14.84 -13.15
CA LEU A 154 15.83 -13.39 -13.36
C LEU A 154 15.08 -12.64 -12.25
N THR A 155 14.17 -13.33 -11.56
CA THR A 155 13.23 -12.73 -10.60
C THR A 155 13.45 -13.23 -9.16
N ALA A 156 14.49 -14.04 -8.92
CA ALA A 156 14.78 -14.61 -7.61
C ALA A 156 14.97 -13.55 -6.51
N ASP A 157 15.56 -12.41 -6.85
CA ASP A 157 15.75 -11.28 -5.93
C ASP A 157 14.41 -10.67 -5.51
N LEU A 158 13.49 -10.46 -6.45
CA LEU A 158 12.14 -9.93 -6.18
C LEU A 158 11.35 -10.85 -5.25
N VAL A 159 11.43 -12.17 -5.47
CA VAL A 159 10.79 -13.16 -4.60
C VAL A 159 11.44 -13.19 -3.21
N GLU A 160 12.75 -13.02 -3.09
CA GLU A 160 13.41 -12.97 -1.78
C GLU A 160 13.06 -11.69 -1.00
N MET A 161 12.86 -10.56 -1.69
CA MET A 161 12.46 -9.30 -1.06
C MET A 161 11.10 -9.38 -0.33
N THR A 162 10.25 -10.36 -0.65
CA THR A 162 8.97 -10.54 0.06
C THR A 162 9.13 -11.21 1.43
N ALA A 163 10.29 -11.81 1.72
CA ALA A 163 10.51 -12.53 2.96
C ALA A 163 10.63 -11.62 4.19
N GLU A 164 11.23 -10.43 4.05
CA GLU A 164 11.40 -9.51 5.18
C GLU A 164 10.07 -8.97 5.70
N PRO A 165 9.13 -8.47 4.85
CA PRO A 165 7.82 -8.04 5.34
C PRO A 165 7.02 -9.16 6.02
N VAL A 166 7.11 -10.40 5.52
CA VAL A 166 6.46 -11.56 6.17
C VAL A 166 7.01 -11.79 7.58
N ARG A 167 8.34 -11.83 7.73
CA ARG A 167 8.99 -12.03 9.04
C ARG A 167 8.66 -10.88 10.00
N LYS A 168 8.64 -9.65 9.48
CA LYS A 168 8.31 -8.45 10.25
C LYS A 168 6.87 -8.47 10.74
N ALA A 169 5.90 -8.78 9.87
CA ALA A 169 4.50 -8.85 10.25
C ALA A 169 4.23 -9.92 11.33
N LEU A 170 4.86 -11.11 11.20
CA LEU A 170 4.80 -12.14 12.23
C LEU A 170 5.40 -11.69 13.56
N SER A 171 6.59 -11.07 13.52
CA SER A 171 7.25 -10.54 14.71
C SER A 171 6.43 -9.45 15.40
N ASP A 172 5.86 -8.53 14.63
CA ASP A 172 5.03 -7.43 15.15
C ASP A 172 3.74 -7.96 15.79
N ALA A 173 3.16 -9.03 15.24
CA ALA A 173 2.02 -9.72 15.85
C ALA A 173 2.40 -10.59 17.06
N GLY A 174 3.70 -10.77 17.34
CA GLY A 174 4.18 -11.65 18.41
C GLY A 174 3.93 -13.13 18.14
N LEU A 175 3.91 -13.54 16.87
CA LEU A 175 3.55 -14.89 16.44
C LEU A 175 4.70 -15.58 15.70
N ASN A 176 4.72 -16.91 15.81
CA ASN A 176 5.51 -17.76 14.95
C ASN A 176 4.65 -18.20 13.75
N ALA A 177 5.32 -18.60 12.66
CA ALA A 177 4.64 -19.16 11.49
C ALA A 177 3.74 -20.38 11.83
N SER A 178 4.11 -21.16 12.85
CA SER A 178 3.32 -22.30 13.35
C SER A 178 2.00 -21.92 14.01
N ASP A 179 1.84 -20.66 14.41
CA ASP A 179 0.63 -20.16 15.06
C ASP A 179 -0.44 -19.75 14.04
N LEU A 180 -0.09 -19.73 12.75
CA LEU A 180 -1.03 -19.48 11.67
C LEU A 180 -1.92 -20.70 11.45
N GLY A 181 -3.23 -20.50 11.41
CA GLY A 181 -4.19 -21.53 10.96
C GLY A 181 -4.29 -21.59 9.43
N LYS A 182 -4.07 -20.45 8.75
CA LYS A 182 -4.22 -20.35 7.30
C LYS A 182 -3.29 -19.29 6.70
N VAL A 183 -2.91 -19.52 5.45
CA VAL A 183 -2.27 -18.52 4.59
C VAL A 183 -3.15 -18.28 3.36
N LEU A 184 -3.52 -17.04 3.10
CA LEU A 184 -4.31 -16.62 1.94
C LEU A 184 -3.40 -15.89 0.95
N LEU A 185 -3.54 -16.22 -0.34
CA LEU A 185 -2.85 -15.52 -1.43
C LEU A 185 -3.81 -14.55 -2.10
N VAL A 186 -3.36 -13.32 -2.29
CA VAL A 186 -4.11 -12.22 -2.92
C VAL A 186 -3.23 -11.57 -3.98
N GLY A 187 -3.83 -11.11 -5.07
CA GLY A 187 -3.12 -10.48 -6.18
C GLY A 187 -2.59 -11.49 -7.20
N GLY A 188 -2.71 -11.15 -8.48
CA GLY A 188 -2.43 -12.07 -9.59
C GLY A 188 -0.98 -12.55 -9.66
N SER A 189 -0.02 -11.78 -9.13
CA SER A 189 1.40 -12.18 -9.11
C SER A 189 1.68 -13.32 -8.12
N THR A 190 0.77 -13.62 -7.20
CA THR A 190 0.86 -14.82 -6.34
C THR A 190 0.62 -16.13 -7.09
N ARG A 191 0.18 -16.07 -8.36
CA ARG A 191 0.08 -17.24 -9.25
C ARG A 191 1.46 -17.75 -9.68
N ILE A 192 2.52 -16.96 -9.51
CA ILE A 192 3.90 -17.35 -9.81
C ILE A 192 4.30 -18.51 -8.88
N PRO A 193 4.69 -19.69 -9.41
CA PRO A 193 5.00 -20.85 -8.56
C PRO A 193 6.17 -20.65 -7.59
N ALA A 194 7.19 -19.89 -7.98
CA ALA A 194 8.31 -19.55 -7.08
C ALA A 194 7.85 -18.72 -5.87
N VAL A 195 6.83 -17.87 -6.03
CA VAL A 195 6.22 -17.09 -4.93
C VAL A 195 5.49 -18.02 -3.98
N GLN A 196 4.68 -18.95 -4.49
CA GLN A 196 3.95 -19.93 -3.65
C GLN A 196 4.91 -20.82 -2.86
N GLU A 197 5.98 -21.27 -3.51
CA GLU A 197 7.03 -22.06 -2.86
C GLU A 197 7.75 -21.24 -1.79
N LYS A 198 8.06 -19.96 -2.04
CA LYS A 198 8.63 -19.07 -1.03
C LYS A 198 7.71 -18.91 0.17
N VAL A 199 6.41 -18.70 -0.04
CA VAL A 199 5.42 -18.60 1.04
C VAL A 199 5.39 -19.88 1.88
N LYS A 200 5.40 -21.04 1.23
CA LYS A 200 5.48 -22.34 1.92
C LYS A 200 6.78 -22.50 2.72
N GLN A 201 7.92 -22.06 2.18
CA GLN A 201 9.20 -22.08 2.89
C GLN A 201 9.20 -21.15 4.13
N LEU A 202 8.59 -19.97 4.01
CA LEU A 202 8.53 -18.99 5.10
C LEU A 202 7.57 -19.41 6.21
N THR A 203 6.46 -20.06 5.86
CA THR A 203 5.36 -20.32 6.80
C THR A 203 5.24 -21.77 7.22
N GLY A 204 5.79 -22.71 6.45
CA GLY A 204 5.52 -24.15 6.59
C GLY A 204 4.11 -24.56 6.17
N HIS A 205 3.27 -23.63 5.71
CA HIS A 205 1.88 -23.86 5.36
C HIS A 205 1.67 -23.94 3.85
N GLU A 206 0.79 -24.84 3.42
CA GLU A 206 0.26 -24.81 2.05
C GLU A 206 -0.70 -23.63 1.90
N PRO A 207 -0.47 -22.70 0.96
CA PRO A 207 -1.36 -21.57 0.77
C PRO A 207 -2.77 -22.01 0.35
N SER A 208 -3.78 -21.32 0.85
CA SER A 208 -5.17 -21.61 0.54
C SER A 208 -5.48 -21.39 -0.93
N LYS A 209 -6.31 -22.27 -1.49
CA LYS A 209 -6.94 -22.12 -2.82
C LYS A 209 -8.43 -21.77 -2.73
N SER A 210 -8.91 -21.41 -1.54
CA SER A 210 -10.33 -21.14 -1.28
C SER A 210 -10.81 -19.81 -1.86
N LEU A 211 -9.90 -18.89 -2.12
CA LEU A 211 -10.21 -17.58 -2.69
C LEU A 211 -9.65 -17.47 -4.10
N ASN A 212 -10.38 -16.75 -4.96
CA ASN A 212 -9.79 -16.24 -6.19
C ASN A 212 -8.90 -15.03 -5.85
N PRO A 213 -7.57 -15.12 -6.06
CA PRO A 213 -6.65 -14.04 -5.68
C PRO A 213 -6.92 -12.73 -6.44
N ASP A 214 -7.56 -12.79 -7.61
CA ASP A 214 -7.83 -11.61 -8.45
C ASP A 214 -9.13 -10.87 -8.05
N GLU A 215 -10.05 -11.53 -7.34
CA GLU A 215 -11.41 -11.01 -7.10
C GLU A 215 -11.74 -10.82 -5.61
N CYS A 216 -11.03 -11.52 -4.71
CA CYS A 216 -11.38 -11.57 -3.29
C CYS A 216 -11.40 -10.20 -2.60
N VAL A 217 -10.55 -9.26 -3.01
CA VAL A 217 -10.54 -7.88 -2.49
C VAL A 217 -11.83 -7.15 -2.85
N ALA A 218 -12.28 -7.25 -4.10
CA ALA A 218 -13.52 -6.60 -4.56
C ALA A 218 -14.76 -7.22 -3.91
N ILE A 219 -14.76 -8.54 -3.72
CA ILE A 219 -15.80 -9.25 -2.97
C ILE A 219 -15.84 -8.74 -1.53
N GLY A 220 -14.68 -8.67 -0.86
CA GLY A 220 -14.53 -8.11 0.49
C GLY A 220 -15.07 -6.69 0.63
N ALA A 221 -14.71 -5.80 -0.31
CA ALA A 221 -15.19 -4.42 -0.33
C ALA A 221 -16.72 -4.35 -0.51
N SER A 222 -17.29 -5.24 -1.34
CA SER A 222 -18.73 -5.33 -1.56
C SER A 222 -19.47 -5.76 -0.29
N ILE A 223 -18.91 -6.72 0.45
CA ILE A 223 -19.44 -7.17 1.76
C ILE A 223 -19.42 -6.01 2.76
N GLN A 224 -18.32 -5.25 2.82
CA GLN A 224 -18.22 -4.07 3.68
C GLN A 224 -19.26 -3.00 3.31
N GLY A 225 -19.52 -2.81 2.02
CA GLY A 225 -20.58 -1.93 1.53
C GLY A 225 -21.98 -2.38 1.97
N GLY A 226 -22.28 -3.68 1.85
CA GLY A 226 -23.53 -4.28 2.32
C GLY A 226 -23.77 -4.04 3.81
N LYS A 227 -22.74 -4.21 4.65
CA LYS A 227 -22.83 -3.91 6.09
C LYS A 227 -23.16 -2.45 6.37
N LEU A 228 -22.49 -1.52 5.69
CA LEU A 228 -22.74 -0.09 5.85
C LEU A 228 -24.16 0.31 5.40
N ALA A 229 -24.75 -0.44 4.48
CA ALA A 229 -26.14 -0.28 4.06
C ALA A 229 -27.16 -0.94 5.00
N GLY A 230 -26.71 -1.69 6.02
CA GLY A 230 -27.57 -2.40 6.97
C GLY A 230 -28.12 -3.73 6.43
N ASP A 231 -27.44 -4.37 5.48
CA ASP A 231 -27.83 -5.69 4.96
C ASP A 231 -27.55 -6.79 5.99
N ALA A 232 -28.62 -7.45 6.46
CA ALA A 232 -28.55 -8.57 7.41
C ALA A 232 -27.81 -9.80 6.84
N GLY A 233 -27.67 -9.90 5.51
CA GLY A 233 -26.92 -10.98 4.86
C GLY A 233 -25.39 -10.83 4.93
N ALA A 234 -24.88 -9.67 5.35
CA ALA A 234 -23.43 -9.39 5.40
C ALA A 234 -22.76 -9.79 6.74
N GLY A 235 -23.54 -10.34 7.68
CA GLY A 235 -23.10 -10.82 9.00
C GLY A 235 -22.75 -9.70 9.99
N ASP A 236 -22.82 -10.00 11.29
CA ASP A 236 -22.49 -9.08 12.40
C ASP A 236 -20.96 -8.99 12.64
N ILE A 237 -20.15 -9.07 11.58
CA ILE A 237 -18.70 -9.07 11.72
C ILE A 237 -18.17 -7.64 11.91
N LEU A 238 -17.57 -7.38 13.08
CA LEU A 238 -16.84 -6.17 13.41
C LEU A 238 -15.42 -6.21 12.80
N LEU A 239 -15.00 -5.12 12.18
CA LEU A 239 -13.70 -5.00 11.54
C LEU A 239 -12.83 -3.98 12.29
N LEU A 240 -11.72 -4.45 12.83
CA LEU A 240 -10.72 -3.66 13.54
C LEU A 240 -9.44 -3.63 12.70
N ASP A 241 -9.16 -2.46 12.14
CA ASP A 241 -7.97 -2.24 11.29
C ASP A 241 -6.89 -1.49 12.10
N VAL A 242 -5.69 -1.36 11.56
CA VAL A 242 -4.56 -0.71 12.24
C VAL A 242 -3.84 0.32 11.36
N THR A 243 -3.10 1.25 11.98
CA THR A 243 -2.18 2.13 11.25
C THR A 243 -0.90 1.38 10.85
N PRO A 244 -0.44 1.41 9.59
CA PRO A 244 0.72 0.61 9.14
C PRO A 244 2.08 1.16 9.56
N LEU A 245 2.14 2.44 9.94
CA LEU A 245 3.37 3.15 10.28
C LEU A 245 3.15 4.06 11.48
N THR A 246 4.23 4.26 12.24
CA THR A 246 4.28 5.15 13.39
C THR A 246 4.09 6.61 12.96
N LEU A 247 3.22 7.32 13.67
CA LEU A 247 2.94 8.75 13.51
C LEU A 247 3.61 9.54 14.64
N SER A 248 4.40 10.52 14.23
CA SER A 248 5.26 11.30 15.12
C SER A 248 5.17 12.79 14.82
N ILE A 249 5.64 13.60 15.77
CA ILE A 249 6.04 14.98 15.50
C ILE A 249 7.55 15.14 15.62
N GLU A 250 8.11 16.10 14.87
CA GLU A 250 9.48 16.54 15.06
C GLU A 250 9.60 17.36 16.35
N THR A 251 10.52 16.97 17.23
CA THR A 251 10.88 17.71 18.43
C THR A 251 12.31 18.24 18.37
N MET A 252 12.69 19.02 19.38
CA MET A 252 14.02 19.65 19.47
C MET A 252 15.14 18.64 19.20
N GLY A 253 16.04 18.99 18.27
CA GLY A 253 17.12 18.09 17.83
C GLY A 253 16.78 17.25 16.58
N GLY A 254 15.63 17.49 15.95
CA GLY A 254 15.21 16.80 14.72
C GLY A 254 14.77 15.36 14.97
N ILE A 255 14.30 15.06 16.19
CA ILE A 255 13.92 13.72 16.62
C ILE A 255 12.44 13.49 16.29
N ALA A 256 12.12 12.36 15.65
CA ALA A 256 10.74 11.92 15.50
C ALA A 256 10.25 11.35 16.83
N THR A 257 9.34 12.06 17.50
CA THR A 257 8.74 11.63 18.77
C THR A 257 7.40 10.98 18.49
N PRO A 258 7.25 9.66 18.74
CA PRO A 258 6.03 8.93 18.41
C PRO A 258 4.87 9.31 19.32
N LEU A 259 3.69 9.46 18.73
CA LEU A 259 2.42 9.60 19.46
C LEU A 259 1.52 8.39 19.24
N ILE A 260 1.45 7.88 18.02
CA ILE A 260 0.70 6.67 17.68
C ILE A 260 1.67 5.70 17.00
N GLU A 261 1.95 4.58 17.64
CA GLU A 261 2.85 3.54 17.14
C GLU A 261 2.20 2.77 15.97
N ARG A 262 3.01 2.20 15.08
CA ARG A 262 2.55 1.25 14.05
C ARG A 262 1.72 0.11 14.69
N ASN A 263 0.81 -0.45 13.92
CA ASN A 263 -0.14 -1.48 14.31
C ASN A 263 -1.11 -1.07 15.45
N THR A 264 -1.23 0.21 15.78
CA THR A 264 -2.30 0.68 16.67
C THR A 264 -3.66 0.58 15.97
N THR A 265 -4.65 -0.03 16.63
CA THR A 265 -6.03 -0.15 16.14
C THR A 265 -6.65 1.21 15.82
N ILE A 266 -7.39 1.30 14.72
CA ILE A 266 -8.10 2.51 14.26
C ILE A 266 -9.62 2.27 14.21
N PRO A 267 -10.46 3.29 14.47
CA PRO A 267 -10.10 4.69 14.79
C PRO A 267 -9.45 4.85 16.17
N THR A 268 -8.56 5.82 16.32
CA THR A 268 -7.88 6.10 17.60
C THR A 268 -7.51 7.58 17.74
N LYS A 269 -7.41 8.02 19.00
CA LYS A 269 -7.05 9.39 19.35
C LYS A 269 -5.99 9.40 20.44
N LYS A 270 -4.90 10.15 20.23
CA LYS A 270 -3.83 10.33 21.20
C LYS A 270 -3.45 11.79 21.34
N SER A 271 -3.35 12.26 22.58
CA SER A 271 -2.90 13.60 22.91
C SER A 271 -1.63 13.56 23.76
N GLN A 272 -0.71 14.47 23.50
CA GLN A 272 0.50 14.65 24.29
C GLN A 272 0.84 16.13 24.44
N ILE A 273 1.31 16.50 25.64
CA ILE A 273 1.68 17.88 25.96
C ILE A 273 3.16 18.09 25.62
N PHE A 274 3.41 19.12 24.81
CA PHE A 274 4.71 19.66 24.47
C PHE A 274 4.83 21.09 25.03
N SER A 275 6.02 21.68 24.89
CA SER A 275 6.27 23.05 25.33
C SER A 275 7.26 23.76 24.40
N THR A 276 7.43 25.06 24.61
CA THR A 276 8.37 25.89 23.84
C THR A 276 9.83 25.53 24.12
N ALA A 277 10.66 25.62 23.07
CA ALA A 277 12.08 25.32 23.14
C ALA A 277 12.95 26.53 23.53
N ALA A 278 12.41 27.75 23.41
CA ALA A 278 13.10 29.00 23.72
C ALA A 278 12.26 29.94 24.60
N ASP A 279 12.95 30.80 25.36
CA ASP A 279 12.30 31.84 26.17
C ASP A 279 11.60 32.85 25.26
N ASN A 280 10.41 33.30 25.66
CA ASN A 280 9.56 34.23 24.94
C ASN A 280 9.16 33.79 23.53
N GLN A 281 9.23 32.48 23.23
CA GLN A 281 8.77 31.92 21.97
C GLN A 281 7.26 32.11 21.82
N THR A 282 6.83 32.87 20.82
CA THR A 282 5.43 33.24 20.59
C THR A 282 4.69 32.34 19.61
N ALA A 283 5.37 31.33 19.07
CA ALA A 283 4.81 30.38 18.12
C ALA A 283 5.57 29.06 18.15
N VAL A 284 4.89 27.94 17.87
CA VAL A 284 5.52 26.63 17.66
C VAL A 284 5.21 26.13 16.26
N ASP A 285 6.24 25.64 15.59
CA ASP A 285 6.11 24.94 14.32
C ASP A 285 6.01 23.44 14.60
N ILE A 286 4.98 22.80 14.07
CA ILE A 286 4.67 21.39 14.29
C ILE A 286 4.83 20.69 12.96
N ASN A 287 5.88 19.89 12.85
CA ASN A 287 6.14 19.06 11.69
C ASN A 287 5.70 17.62 12.00
N VAL A 288 4.73 17.11 11.23
CA VAL A 288 4.16 15.78 11.37
C VAL A 288 4.87 14.84 10.40
N VAL A 289 5.36 13.71 10.89
CA VAL A 289 6.08 12.70 10.10
C VAL A 289 5.56 11.30 10.33
N GLN A 290 5.74 10.43 9.34
CA GLN A 290 5.36 9.01 9.37
C GLN A 290 6.56 8.12 9.04
N GLY A 291 6.82 7.12 9.88
CA GLY A 291 7.88 6.13 9.70
C GLY A 291 8.57 5.72 10.99
N GLU A 292 9.48 4.75 10.89
CA GLU A 292 10.12 4.08 12.04
C GLU A 292 11.54 4.59 12.35
N ARG A 293 12.00 5.62 11.64
CA ARG A 293 13.37 6.14 11.80
C ARG A 293 13.44 7.13 12.96
N LYS A 294 14.56 7.14 13.69
CA LYS A 294 14.76 8.01 14.86
C LYS A 294 14.70 9.52 14.54
N PHE A 295 15.21 9.93 13.39
CA PHE A 295 15.27 11.36 13.00
C PHE A 295 14.15 11.70 12.03
N ALA A 296 13.51 12.85 12.22
CA ALA A 296 12.36 13.30 11.41
C ALA A 296 12.69 13.38 9.91
N ARG A 297 13.92 13.82 9.57
CA ARG A 297 14.41 13.92 8.17
C ARG A 297 14.49 12.57 7.43
N ASP A 298 14.55 11.46 8.16
CA ASP A 298 14.66 10.11 7.59
C ASP A 298 13.27 9.47 7.40
N ASN A 299 12.21 10.14 7.83
CA ASN A 299 10.82 9.69 7.74
C ASN A 299 10.06 10.48 6.66
N LYS A 300 8.87 10.00 6.30
CA LYS A 300 8.01 10.71 5.37
C LYS A 300 7.37 11.90 6.06
N SER A 301 7.71 13.11 5.61
CA SER A 301 6.98 14.32 6.01
C SER A 301 5.54 14.26 5.52
N LEU A 302 4.60 14.47 6.45
CA LEU A 302 3.17 14.46 6.18
C LEU A 302 2.60 15.87 6.04
N GLY A 303 3.12 16.82 6.82
CA GLY A 303 2.70 18.22 6.77
C GLY A 303 3.29 19.02 7.92
N GLN A 304 3.32 20.34 7.76
CA GLN A 304 3.78 21.26 8.80
C GLN A 304 2.76 22.36 8.98
N PHE A 305 2.53 22.74 10.23
CA PHE A 305 1.69 23.89 10.57
C PHE A 305 2.22 24.62 11.78
N ARG A 306 1.76 25.85 11.94
CA ARG A 306 2.26 26.77 12.96
C ARG A 306 1.15 27.19 13.89
N LEU A 307 1.35 27.00 15.18
CA LEU A 307 0.50 27.55 16.23
C LEU A 307 1.11 28.86 16.72
N ASP A 308 0.58 29.98 16.24
CA ASP A 308 0.99 31.33 16.63
C ASP A 308 0.22 31.86 17.85
N GLY A 309 0.74 32.93 18.47
CA GLY A 309 0.03 33.69 19.51
C GLY A 309 0.20 33.12 20.91
N ILE A 310 1.26 32.36 21.14
CA ILE A 310 1.65 31.88 22.47
C ILE A 310 2.14 33.08 23.29
N PRO A 311 1.62 33.32 24.51
CA PRO A 311 2.11 34.40 25.36
C PRO A 311 3.61 34.25 25.69
N PRO A 312 4.40 35.34 25.68
CA PRO A 312 5.80 35.28 26.09
C PRO A 312 5.96 34.73 27.51
N ALA A 313 6.63 33.58 27.62
CA ALA A 313 6.94 32.93 28.88
C ALA A 313 8.33 32.28 28.80
N ARG A 314 8.86 31.83 29.95
CA ARG A 314 10.09 31.02 29.96
C ARG A 314 9.86 29.72 29.18
N ARG A 315 10.91 29.20 28.53
CA ARG A 315 10.88 27.89 27.87
C ARG A 315 10.34 26.81 28.82
N GLY A 316 9.57 25.86 28.30
CA GLY A 316 9.00 24.80 29.12
C GLY A 316 7.74 25.18 29.92
N VAL A 317 7.31 26.45 29.90
CA VAL A 317 6.10 26.92 30.62
C VAL A 317 4.82 26.79 29.80
N PRO A 318 4.75 27.25 28.53
CA PRO A 318 3.55 27.06 27.72
C PRO A 318 3.22 25.58 27.54
N GLN A 319 1.95 25.20 27.68
CA GLN A 319 1.51 23.82 27.51
C GLN A 319 0.78 23.70 26.18
N ILE A 320 1.43 23.07 25.21
CA ILE A 320 0.89 22.85 23.88
C ILE A 320 0.46 21.40 23.77
N GLU A 321 -0.84 21.15 23.84
CA GLU A 321 -1.40 19.81 23.60
C GLU A 321 -1.47 19.56 22.10
N VAL A 322 -0.72 18.55 21.63
CA VAL A 322 -0.82 18.06 20.26
C VAL A 322 -1.63 16.77 20.27
N THR A 323 -2.65 16.72 19.42
CA THR A 323 -3.59 15.61 19.34
C THR A 323 -3.58 15.04 17.93
N PHE A 324 -3.40 13.73 17.84
CA PHE A 324 -3.57 12.93 16.63
C PHE A 324 -4.89 12.20 16.72
N ASP A 325 -5.70 12.31 15.67
CA ASP A 325 -6.98 11.64 15.51
C ASP A 325 -6.98 10.91 14.17
N ILE A 326 -7.05 9.58 14.22
CA ILE A 326 -7.10 8.72 13.03
C ILE A 326 -8.53 8.21 12.89
N ASP A 327 -9.18 8.56 11.79
CA ASP A 327 -10.52 8.09 11.51
C ASP A 327 -10.52 6.61 11.09
N ALA A 328 -11.71 6.03 10.91
CA ALA A 328 -11.82 4.65 10.47
C ALA A 328 -11.08 4.42 9.14
N ASN A 329 -11.07 5.40 8.23
CA ASN A 329 -10.43 5.31 6.90
C ASN A 329 -8.90 5.36 6.95
N GLY A 330 -8.32 5.58 8.13
CA GLY A 330 -6.89 5.78 8.30
C GLY A 330 -6.44 7.19 7.88
N ILE A 331 -7.36 8.16 7.82
CA ILE A 331 -7.04 9.57 7.54
C ILE A 331 -6.70 10.24 8.87
N VAL A 332 -5.56 10.92 8.88
CA VAL A 332 -4.98 11.52 10.08
C VAL A 332 -5.34 13.01 10.14
N ASN A 333 -5.90 13.41 11.27
CA ASN A 333 -6.08 14.81 11.65
C ASN A 333 -5.15 15.12 12.81
N VAL A 334 -4.38 16.20 12.70
CA VAL A 334 -3.47 16.65 13.77
C VAL A 334 -3.88 18.04 14.19
N SER A 335 -4.18 18.21 15.48
CA SER A 335 -4.45 19.52 16.07
C SER A 335 -3.45 19.85 17.15
N ALA A 336 -3.26 21.15 17.38
CA ALA A 336 -2.41 21.68 18.42
C ALA A 336 -3.12 22.83 19.12
N LYS A 337 -3.20 22.73 20.44
CA LYS A 337 -3.92 23.66 21.29
C LYS A 337 -3.02 24.16 22.41
N ASP A 338 -2.91 25.47 22.54
CA ASP A 338 -2.33 26.08 23.74
C ASP A 338 -3.37 26.02 24.87
N LEU A 339 -3.08 25.27 25.92
CA LEU A 339 -3.99 25.08 27.05
C LEU A 339 -4.17 26.36 27.89
N GLY A 340 -3.23 27.32 27.81
CA GLY A 340 -3.32 28.59 28.53
C GLY A 340 -4.26 29.59 27.86
N THR A 341 -4.23 29.67 26.53
CA THR A 341 -5.04 30.62 25.76
C THR A 341 -6.29 30.01 25.14
N GLY A 342 -6.35 28.68 25.04
CA GLY A 342 -7.39 27.95 24.32
C GLY A 342 -7.27 28.06 22.79
N LYS A 343 -6.26 28.76 22.28
CA LYS A 343 -6.05 28.92 20.85
C LYS A 343 -5.61 27.60 20.23
N GLU A 344 -6.23 27.25 19.11
CA GLU A 344 -6.00 26.00 18.41
C GLU A 344 -5.67 26.26 16.93
N GLN A 345 -4.82 25.38 16.39
CA GLN A 345 -4.58 25.22 14.95
C GLN A 345 -4.61 23.73 14.66
N HIS A 346 -5.06 23.36 13.47
CA HIS A 346 -5.08 21.96 13.05
C HIS A 346 -4.75 21.87 11.57
N ILE A 347 -4.30 20.68 11.18
CA ILE A 347 -4.27 20.26 9.78
C ILE A 347 -4.90 18.89 9.67
N THR A 348 -5.70 18.71 8.63
CA THR A 348 -5.97 17.38 8.12
C THR A 348 -4.79 17.00 7.24
N ILE A 349 -4.14 15.87 7.55
CA ILE A 349 -3.02 15.38 6.77
C ILE A 349 -3.55 14.88 5.42
N THR A 350 -3.56 15.79 4.46
CA THR A 350 -3.71 15.49 3.05
C THR A 350 -2.30 15.34 2.47
N ALA A 351 -2.07 14.38 1.57
CA ALA A 351 -0.74 14.23 0.98
C ALA A 351 -0.34 15.56 0.30
N GLY A 352 0.89 16.04 0.52
CA GLY A 352 1.43 17.31 0.01
C GLY A 352 1.55 17.45 -1.51
N SER A 353 0.73 16.72 -2.27
CA SER A 353 0.65 16.69 -3.73
C SER A 353 -0.78 16.79 -4.27
N ASN A 354 -1.78 17.17 -3.46
CA ASN A 354 -3.19 17.10 -3.89
C ASN A 354 -3.92 18.43 -4.02
N MET A 355 -4.83 18.37 -4.98
CA MET A 355 -5.82 19.32 -5.48
C MET A 355 -6.58 20.02 -4.34
N SER A 356 -6.70 21.34 -4.44
CA SER A 356 -7.61 22.12 -3.58
C SER A 356 -9.06 21.68 -3.79
N GLU A 357 -9.99 22.07 -2.91
CA GLU A 357 -11.43 21.85 -3.18
C GLU A 357 -11.85 22.41 -4.54
N GLU A 358 -11.27 23.55 -4.95
CA GLU A 358 -11.50 24.15 -6.27
C GLU A 358 -10.99 23.26 -7.41
N ASP A 359 -9.81 22.65 -7.26
CA ASP A 359 -9.25 21.72 -8.23
C ASP A 359 -10.07 20.43 -8.31
N ILE A 360 -10.56 19.91 -7.19
CA ILE A 360 -11.44 18.74 -7.14
C ILE A 360 -12.76 19.06 -7.84
N ASP A 361 -13.40 20.18 -7.53
CA ASP A 361 -14.65 20.59 -8.16
C ASP A 361 -14.46 20.87 -9.66
N LYS A 362 -13.30 21.39 -10.06
CA LYS A 362 -12.93 21.52 -11.48
C LYS A 362 -12.80 20.16 -12.15
N ALA A 363 -12.11 19.21 -11.53
CA ALA A 363 -11.95 17.87 -12.09
C ALA A 363 -13.25 17.07 -12.15
N VAL A 364 -14.16 17.23 -11.18
CA VAL A 364 -15.54 16.70 -11.24
C VAL A 364 -16.28 17.24 -12.47
N LYS A 365 -16.17 18.55 -12.74
CA LYS A 365 -16.77 19.18 -13.93
C LYS A 365 -16.14 18.69 -15.23
N GLU A 366 -14.81 18.54 -15.25
CA GLU A 366 -14.09 17.99 -16.42
C GLU A 366 -14.48 16.54 -16.68
N ALA A 367 -14.56 15.69 -15.64
CA ALA A 367 -15.01 14.30 -15.76
C ALA A 367 -16.43 14.21 -16.34
N ALA A 368 -17.36 15.05 -15.88
CA ALA A 368 -18.71 15.11 -16.42
C ALA A 368 -18.76 15.55 -17.89
N LYS A 369 -17.85 16.43 -18.32
CA LYS A 369 -17.74 16.85 -19.72
C LYS A 369 -17.27 15.71 -20.63
N TYR A 370 -16.29 14.91 -20.19
CA TYR A 370 -15.83 13.74 -20.95
C TYR A 370 -16.92 12.66 -21.06
N GLU A 371 -17.76 12.49 -20.03
CA GLU A 371 -18.93 11.59 -20.10
C GLU A 371 -19.89 11.97 -21.25
N GLU A 372 -20.05 13.27 -21.53
CA GLU A 372 -20.85 13.75 -22.67
C GLU A 372 -20.15 13.55 -24.02
N GLU A 373 -18.82 13.64 -24.07
CA GLU A 373 -18.04 13.40 -25.30
C GLU A 373 -17.94 11.89 -25.65
N ASP A 374 -17.99 11.01 -24.64
CA ASP A 374 -17.92 9.55 -24.80
C ASP A 374 -19.28 8.89 -25.14
N LYS A 375 -20.40 9.59 -24.94
CA LYS A 375 -21.77 9.13 -25.31
C LYS A 375 -22.09 9.38 -26.78
#